data_AF-A0A3A3D5F5-F1
#
_entry.id   AF-A0A3A3D5F5-F1
#
_cell.length_a   1.000
_cell.length_b   1.000
_cell.length_c   1.000
_cell.angle_alpha   90.00
_cell.angle_beta   90.00
_cell.angle_gamma   90.00
#
_symmetry.space_group_name_H-M   'P 1'
#
loop_
_entity.id
_entity.type
_entity.pdbx_description
1 polymer ?
#
loop_
_entity_poly.entity_id
_entity_poly.type
_entity_poly.pdbx_seq_one_letter_code
_entity_poly.pdbx_strand_id
1 'polypeptide(L)'
;MSLCATAFTVHASDAHTVISKLKHHYAFAQNLDKLAISYTSQSETRFQSNDFRTPFTIHSRYDMQLDTTKQQFFFHDQHVFPGNYIFDEKIVHQQGKTILYDVNGFTKGKQLRFIDYSLQDLKEDMSIEIDFLAAYAFLHDDTEKTAQFNHANNWVELTQRDDEEEQITYRFTLNPINLSSISYKNSASSTVFSTPQHSHNFTFASAVQHFNNTTLQETVHVTRVAPITHIHPELLEVPQGYGPFIDDQEKNLQWAQIAPKIYLINYVAGNRHVLVQENPEGLTVFGAPSSRDVSEQVIALIQKKLPQKPISQVYITHGHSDHMGGLAAYGERGITLVVDSHSIAAIKAYPKFSQYAANWRFKTLTHGQTLDGVKYYLPKNSHAHGQSFAYFIDSQIIYQGDFLEIPFDNTLPTHMADVEKEFIEFLKSEKIVYNRIVAHHRNNNISPEVVDAYYQAHHGKVSKK
;
A
#
# COMPACT_ATOMS: atom_id res chain seq x y z
N MET A 1 35.07 -31.56 28.81
CA MET A 1 36.03 -30.85 27.94
C MET A 1 35.28 -29.71 27.28
N SER A 2 35.57 -28.48 27.72
CA SER A 2 34.91 -27.27 27.26
C SER A 2 35.71 -26.74 26.06
N LEU A 3 35.09 -26.67 24.88
CA LEU A 3 35.67 -26.03 23.70
C LEU A 3 35.47 -24.52 23.84
N CYS A 4 36.54 -23.85 24.23
CA CYS A 4 36.66 -22.40 24.30
C CYS A 4 36.63 -21.84 22.87
N ALA A 5 35.61 -21.04 22.55
CA ALA A 5 35.61 -20.23 21.34
C ALA A 5 36.70 -19.16 21.45
N THR A 6 37.74 -19.28 20.63
CA THR A 6 38.78 -18.28 20.50
C THR A 6 38.24 -17.14 19.63
N ALA A 7 37.90 -16.02 20.27
CA ALA A 7 37.72 -14.75 19.59
C ALA A 7 39.10 -14.32 19.05
N PHE A 8 39.29 -14.36 17.73
CA PHE A 8 40.46 -13.79 17.09
C PHE A 8 40.39 -12.27 17.22
N THR A 9 41.30 -11.69 18.01
CA THR A 9 41.57 -10.26 18.03
C THR A 9 42.12 -9.84 16.67
N VAL A 10 41.39 -8.98 15.97
CA VAL A 10 41.78 -8.40 14.68
C VAL A 10 42.87 -7.34 14.89
N HIS A 11 43.93 -7.36 14.07
CA HIS A 11 44.89 -6.26 14.02
C HIS A 11 44.27 -5.06 13.29
N ALA A 12 44.32 -3.85 13.86
CA ALA A 12 43.75 -2.64 13.27
C ALA A 12 44.24 -2.35 11.83
N SER A 13 45.43 -2.84 11.46
CA SER A 13 45.99 -2.78 10.10
C SER A 13 45.17 -3.54 9.05
N ASP A 14 44.54 -4.64 9.45
CA ASP A 14 43.79 -5.52 8.55
C ASP A 14 42.41 -4.93 8.24
N ALA A 15 41.76 -4.34 9.25
CA ALA A 15 40.49 -3.64 9.10
C ALA A 15 40.60 -2.44 8.14
N HIS A 16 41.61 -1.58 8.33
CA HIS A 16 41.86 -0.46 7.43
C HIS A 16 42.12 -0.91 5.98
N THR A 17 42.85 -2.00 5.80
CA THR A 17 43.16 -2.53 4.47
C THR A 17 41.90 -3.06 3.77
N VAL A 18 41.04 -3.80 4.48
CA VAL A 18 39.78 -4.32 3.92
C VAL A 18 38.81 -3.19 3.60
N ILE A 19 38.59 -2.24 4.51
CA ILE A 19 37.70 -1.09 4.28
C ILE A 19 38.19 -0.26 3.08
N SER A 20 39.50 -0.03 2.95
CA SER A 20 40.06 0.69 1.80
C SER A 20 39.80 -0.04 0.48
N LYS A 21 39.87 -1.38 0.47
CA LYS A 21 39.52 -2.20 -0.70
C LYS A 21 38.03 -2.09 -1.04
N LEU A 22 37.14 -2.13 -0.05
CA LEU A 22 35.70 -1.95 -0.26
C LEU A 22 35.39 -0.55 -0.81
N LYS A 23 35.94 0.51 -0.19
CA LYS A 23 35.79 1.90 -0.68
C LYS A 23 36.25 2.04 -2.12
N HIS A 24 37.41 1.48 -2.45
CA HIS A 24 37.93 1.51 -3.82
C HIS A 24 37.01 0.76 -4.80
N HIS A 25 36.50 -0.42 -4.40
CA HIS A 25 35.60 -1.21 -5.22
C HIS A 25 34.29 -0.47 -5.55
N TYR A 26 33.69 0.21 -4.59
CA TYR A 26 32.42 0.94 -4.78
C TYR A 26 32.56 2.40 -5.20
N ALA A 27 33.79 2.92 -5.34
CA ALA A 27 34.04 4.33 -5.68
C ALA A 27 33.44 4.76 -7.03
N PHE A 28 33.14 3.81 -7.94
CA PHE A 28 32.49 4.13 -9.21
C PHE A 28 31.11 4.78 -9.01
N ALA A 29 30.39 4.45 -7.93
CA ALA A 29 29.05 4.93 -7.67
C ALA A 29 28.98 6.46 -7.51
N GLN A 30 30.07 7.09 -7.06
CA GLN A 30 30.21 8.54 -6.99
C GLN A 30 30.00 9.24 -8.34
N ASN A 31 30.30 8.56 -9.45
CA ASN A 31 30.22 9.12 -10.80
C ASN A 31 28.91 8.77 -11.53
N LEU A 32 27.95 8.15 -10.84
CA LEU A 32 26.65 7.80 -11.42
C LEU A 32 25.65 8.95 -11.27
N ASP A 33 25.97 10.07 -11.91
CA ASP A 33 25.12 11.27 -11.88
C ASP A 33 23.78 11.08 -12.60
N LYS A 34 23.71 10.10 -13.51
CA LYS A 34 22.55 9.83 -14.34
C LYS A 34 22.35 8.34 -14.49
N LEU A 35 21.26 7.84 -13.92
CA LEU A 35 21.02 6.41 -13.78
C LEU A 35 19.57 6.08 -14.09
N ALA A 36 19.35 4.95 -14.77
CA ALA A 36 18.06 4.31 -14.92
C ALA A 36 18.06 2.96 -14.21
N ILE A 37 17.02 2.71 -13.42
CA ILE A 37 16.80 1.46 -12.69
C ILE A 37 15.40 0.96 -12.96
N SER A 38 15.28 -0.33 -13.27
CA SER A 38 13.99 -1.01 -13.36
C SER A 38 14.04 -2.32 -12.58
N TYR A 39 12.98 -2.60 -11.82
CA TYR A 39 12.82 -3.88 -11.14
C TYR A 39 11.35 -4.26 -11.00
N THR A 40 11.12 -5.53 -10.70
CA THR A 40 9.81 -6.05 -10.30
C THR A 40 9.90 -6.61 -8.91
N SER A 41 8.82 -6.53 -8.14
CA SER A 41 8.75 -7.18 -6.84
C SER A 41 7.55 -8.09 -6.69
N GLN A 42 7.67 -9.04 -5.77
CA GLN A 42 6.65 -9.99 -5.37
C GLN A 42 6.56 -10.02 -3.85
N SER A 43 5.40 -9.66 -3.30
CA SER A 43 5.15 -9.71 -1.86
C SER A 43 3.83 -10.40 -1.56
N GLU A 44 3.80 -11.22 -0.51
CA GLU A 44 2.56 -11.88 -0.09
C GLU A 44 1.78 -11.00 0.87
N THR A 45 0.48 -10.85 0.62
CA THR A 45 -0.42 -10.18 1.56
C THR A 45 -1.49 -11.12 2.04
N ARG A 46 -1.62 -11.33 3.35
CA ARG A 46 -2.65 -12.21 3.90
C ARG A 46 -4.01 -11.54 4.04
N PHE A 47 -4.05 -10.35 4.64
CA PHE A 47 -5.29 -9.65 4.97
C PHE A 47 -5.65 -8.56 3.95
N GLN A 48 -5.07 -8.62 2.76
CA GLN A 48 -5.52 -7.89 1.55
C GLN A 48 -5.69 -8.89 0.38
N SER A 49 -5.87 -10.17 0.70
CA SER A 49 -6.07 -11.26 -0.27
C SER A 49 -7.52 -11.44 -0.67
N ASN A 50 -7.74 -12.12 -1.80
CA ASN A 50 -9.06 -12.69 -2.09
C ASN A 50 -9.51 -13.68 -1.01
N ASP A 51 -8.62 -14.58 -0.57
CA ASP A 51 -8.86 -15.45 0.59
C ASP A 51 -7.70 -15.35 1.59
N PHE A 52 -7.97 -14.88 2.81
CA PHE A 52 -6.95 -14.73 3.86
C PHE A 52 -6.28 -16.05 4.29
N ARG A 53 -6.81 -17.19 3.86
CA ARG A 53 -6.22 -18.53 4.07
C ARG A 53 -5.19 -18.91 3.02
N THR A 54 -5.23 -18.27 1.85
CA THR A 54 -4.30 -18.46 0.74
C THR A 54 -3.79 -17.09 0.30
N PRO A 55 -2.68 -16.59 0.91
CA PRO A 55 -2.13 -15.28 0.61
C PRO A 55 -1.99 -15.05 -0.91
N PHE A 56 -2.34 -13.84 -1.33
CA PHE A 56 -2.19 -13.35 -2.68
C PHE A 56 -0.81 -12.73 -2.83
N THR A 57 -0.17 -12.98 -3.95
CA THR A 57 1.10 -12.35 -4.31
C THR A 57 0.82 -11.06 -5.07
N ILE A 58 1.11 -9.92 -4.45
CA ILE A 58 1.13 -8.63 -5.14
C ILE A 58 2.32 -8.64 -6.08
N HIS A 59 2.06 -8.29 -7.34
CA HIS A 59 3.11 -8.07 -8.33
C HIS A 59 3.29 -6.58 -8.53
N SER A 60 4.52 -6.11 -8.38
CA SER A 60 4.87 -4.70 -8.55
C SER A 60 5.92 -4.51 -9.63
N ARG A 61 5.91 -3.36 -10.29
CA ARG A 61 6.94 -2.91 -11.23
C ARG A 61 7.34 -1.48 -10.88
N TYR A 62 8.63 -1.22 -10.95
CA TYR A 62 9.23 0.08 -10.65
C TYR A 62 10.19 0.46 -11.78
N ASP A 63 10.06 1.70 -12.26
CA ASP A 63 10.90 2.30 -13.29
C ASP A 63 11.34 3.69 -12.82
N MET A 64 12.64 3.86 -12.57
CA MET A 64 13.24 5.08 -12.03
C MET A 64 14.32 5.63 -12.95
N GLN A 65 14.37 6.95 -13.10
CA GLN A 65 15.45 7.67 -13.76
C GLN A 65 15.81 8.92 -12.98
N LEU A 66 17.10 9.14 -12.73
CA LEU A 66 17.58 10.33 -12.04
C LEU A 66 18.64 11.07 -12.85
N ASP A 67 18.73 12.39 -12.61
CA ASP A 67 19.81 13.26 -13.08
C ASP A 67 20.19 14.23 -11.96
N THR A 68 21.27 13.91 -11.24
CA THR A 68 21.80 14.72 -10.13
C THR A 68 22.31 16.08 -10.60
N THR A 69 22.81 16.18 -11.84
CA THR A 69 23.37 17.43 -12.38
C THR A 69 22.28 18.47 -12.61
N LYS A 70 21.04 18.03 -12.83
CA LYS A 70 19.86 18.87 -13.04
C LYS A 70 18.88 18.87 -11.88
N GLN A 71 19.15 18.09 -10.82
CA GLN A 71 18.24 17.93 -9.67
C GLN A 71 16.82 17.55 -10.14
N GLN A 72 16.71 16.48 -10.94
CA GLN A 72 15.43 16.01 -11.49
C GLN A 72 15.36 14.48 -11.50
N PHE A 73 14.15 13.94 -11.44
CA PHE A 73 13.91 12.52 -11.58
C PHE A 73 12.51 12.20 -12.12
N PHE A 74 12.38 10.97 -12.60
CA PHE A 74 11.15 10.31 -12.96
C PHE A 74 11.07 8.99 -12.18
N PHE A 75 9.90 8.70 -11.62
CA PHE A 75 9.61 7.43 -10.97
C PHE A 75 8.20 6.99 -11.35
N HIS A 76 8.07 5.75 -11.81
CA HIS A 76 6.82 5.07 -12.10
C HIS A 76 6.76 3.78 -11.29
N ASP A 77 5.75 3.65 -10.45
CA ASP A 77 5.40 2.42 -9.76
C ASP A 77 4.03 1.91 -10.20
N GLN A 78 3.90 0.58 -10.23
CA GLN A 78 2.66 -0.09 -10.58
C GLN A 78 2.50 -1.32 -9.69
N HIS A 79 1.31 -1.51 -9.13
CA HIS A 79 0.98 -2.62 -8.23
C HIS A 79 -0.32 -3.31 -8.65
N VAL A 80 -0.31 -4.63 -8.70
CA VAL A 80 -1.48 -5.45 -9.02
C VAL A 80 -2.00 -6.15 -7.76
N PHE A 81 -3.23 -5.79 -7.37
CA PHE A 81 -3.95 -6.33 -6.21
C PHE A 81 -5.07 -7.30 -6.64
N PRO A 82 -5.65 -8.09 -5.70
CA PRO A 82 -6.82 -8.92 -5.99
C PRO A 82 -7.94 -8.17 -6.67
N GLY A 83 -8.70 -8.86 -7.52
CA GLY A 83 -9.72 -8.23 -8.35
C GLY A 83 -9.17 -7.54 -9.60
N ASN A 84 -7.88 -7.68 -9.89
CA ASN A 84 -7.18 -6.99 -10.98
C ASN A 84 -7.20 -5.45 -10.83
N TYR A 85 -7.13 -4.98 -9.59
CA TYR A 85 -6.87 -3.56 -9.31
C TYR A 85 -5.41 -3.26 -9.62
N ILE A 86 -5.20 -2.35 -10.56
CA ILE A 86 -3.87 -1.87 -10.98
C ILE A 86 -3.72 -0.43 -10.50
N PHE A 87 -3.04 -0.24 -9.38
CA PHE A 87 -2.60 1.08 -8.93
C PHE A 87 -1.35 1.44 -9.72
N ASP A 88 -1.38 2.58 -10.40
CA ASP A 88 -0.37 2.98 -11.38
C ASP A 88 -0.10 4.47 -11.20
N GLU A 89 1.02 4.81 -10.57
CA GLU A 89 1.35 6.18 -10.23
C GLU A 89 2.67 6.62 -10.87
N LYS A 90 2.75 7.91 -11.16
CA LYS A 90 3.97 8.54 -11.65
C LYS A 90 4.31 9.72 -10.78
N ILE A 91 5.58 9.80 -10.42
CA ILE A 91 6.21 10.84 -9.64
C ILE A 91 7.27 11.50 -10.50
N VAL A 92 7.16 12.82 -10.63
CA VAL A 92 8.07 13.63 -11.43
C VAL A 92 8.60 14.76 -10.58
N HIS A 93 9.93 14.92 -10.54
CA HIS A 93 10.57 16.04 -9.87
C HIS A 93 11.33 16.91 -10.86
N GLN A 94 11.00 18.18 -10.88
CA GLN A 94 11.70 19.19 -11.66
C GLN A 94 11.57 20.57 -11.00
N GLN A 95 12.60 21.40 -11.10
CA GLN A 95 12.58 22.79 -10.59
C GLN A 95 12.20 22.87 -9.10
N GLY A 96 12.67 21.90 -8.30
CA GLY A 96 12.42 21.85 -6.85
C GLY A 96 10.98 21.52 -6.47
N LYS A 97 10.16 21.00 -7.40
CA LYS A 97 8.80 20.54 -7.13
C LYS A 97 8.62 19.10 -7.55
N THR A 98 7.90 18.35 -6.73
CA THR A 98 7.54 16.96 -7.01
C THR A 98 6.05 16.84 -7.21
N ILE A 99 5.66 16.28 -8.35
CA ILE A 99 4.27 16.09 -8.75
C ILE A 99 4.01 14.59 -8.85
N LEU A 100 2.96 14.14 -8.16
CA LEU A 100 2.41 12.80 -8.24
C LEU A 100 1.08 12.82 -8.99
N TYR A 101 0.87 11.86 -9.88
CA TYR A 101 -0.41 11.65 -10.56
C TYR A 101 -0.69 10.17 -10.82
N ASP A 102 -1.99 9.84 -10.88
CA ASP A 102 -2.49 8.49 -11.14
C ASP A 102 -2.69 8.31 -12.65
N VAL A 103 -2.09 7.28 -13.22
CA VAL A 103 -2.16 6.97 -14.65
C VAL A 103 -3.53 6.41 -15.01
N ASN A 104 -4.04 5.47 -14.21
CA ASN A 104 -5.33 4.83 -14.43
C ASN A 104 -6.51 5.71 -13.98
N GLY A 105 -6.26 6.65 -13.08
CA GLY A 105 -7.25 7.58 -12.55
C GLY A 105 -8.12 6.99 -11.43
N PHE A 106 -7.73 5.87 -10.82
CA PHE A 106 -8.52 5.25 -9.74
C PHE A 106 -8.56 6.09 -8.47
N THR A 107 -7.40 6.56 -8.02
CA THR A 107 -7.26 7.19 -6.71
C THR A 107 -7.56 8.69 -6.72
N LYS A 108 -7.17 9.37 -7.80
CA LYS A 108 -7.13 10.84 -7.91
C LYS A 108 -7.78 11.37 -9.19
N GLY A 109 -8.32 10.50 -10.04
CA GLY A 109 -8.84 10.90 -11.34
C GLY A 109 -7.74 11.53 -12.18
N LYS A 110 -8.01 12.72 -12.71
CA LYS A 110 -7.01 13.51 -13.47
C LYS A 110 -6.31 14.56 -12.63
N GLN A 111 -6.45 14.54 -11.31
CA GLN A 111 -5.83 15.54 -10.45
C GLN A 111 -4.36 15.28 -10.16
N LEU A 112 -3.68 16.35 -9.78
CA LEU A 112 -2.25 16.37 -9.47
C LEU A 112 -2.03 16.57 -7.98
N ARG A 113 -0.99 15.99 -7.41
CA ARG A 113 -0.61 16.23 -6.01
C ARG A 113 0.82 16.71 -5.92
N PHE A 114 1.06 17.77 -5.15
CA PHE A 114 2.41 18.05 -4.66
C PHE A 114 2.72 17.11 -3.50
N ILE A 115 3.89 16.48 -3.56
CA ILE A 115 4.39 15.63 -2.47
C ILE A 115 5.74 16.14 -2.00
N ASP A 116 6.01 15.96 -0.70
CA ASP A 116 7.32 16.18 -0.13
C ASP A 116 8.15 14.91 -0.36
N TYR A 117 8.78 14.85 -1.54
CA TYR A 117 9.58 13.70 -1.97
C TYR A 117 10.66 14.21 -2.92
N SER A 118 11.89 14.25 -2.44
CA SER A 118 13.04 14.87 -3.06
C SER A 118 13.89 13.86 -3.84
N LEU A 119 14.90 14.35 -4.54
CA LEU A 119 15.90 13.50 -5.18
C LEU A 119 16.69 12.67 -4.15
N GLN A 120 16.82 13.17 -2.91
CA GLN A 120 17.49 12.45 -1.84
C GLN A 120 16.64 11.26 -1.38
N ASP A 121 15.33 11.45 -1.19
CA ASP A 121 14.39 10.38 -0.83
C ASP A 121 14.39 9.27 -1.90
N LEU A 122 14.40 9.64 -3.19
CA LEU A 122 14.53 8.65 -4.28
C LEU A 122 15.83 7.85 -4.20
N LYS A 123 16.96 8.50 -3.88
CA LYS A 123 18.24 7.80 -3.74
C LYS A 123 18.25 6.84 -2.56
N GLU A 124 17.60 7.20 -1.47
CA GLU A 124 17.42 6.35 -0.30
C GLU A 124 16.60 5.11 -0.68
N ASP A 125 15.45 5.29 -1.34
CA ASP A 125 14.63 4.17 -1.84
C ASP A 125 15.41 3.26 -2.79
N MET A 126 16.18 3.84 -3.72
CA MET A 126 17.04 3.06 -4.63
C MET A 126 18.13 2.29 -3.89
N SER A 127 18.65 2.83 -2.78
CA SER A 127 19.69 2.16 -2.00
C SER A 127 19.17 0.91 -1.28
N ILE A 128 17.87 0.82 -1.02
CA ILE A 128 17.25 -0.38 -0.42
C ILE A 128 17.40 -1.58 -1.36
N GLU A 129 17.21 -1.37 -2.66
CA GLU A 129 17.15 -2.45 -3.67
C GLU A 129 18.44 -2.66 -4.46
N ILE A 130 19.40 -1.73 -4.37
CA ILE A 130 20.59 -1.74 -5.21
C ILE A 130 21.83 -1.80 -4.32
N ASP A 131 22.42 -2.98 -4.28
CA ASP A 131 23.52 -3.38 -3.39
C ASP A 131 24.70 -2.39 -3.42
N PHE A 132 25.14 -1.95 -4.59
CA PHE A 132 26.26 -1.02 -4.68
C PHE A 132 25.93 0.40 -4.21
N LEU A 133 24.65 0.82 -4.28
CA LEU A 133 24.22 2.12 -3.75
C LEU A 133 24.20 2.08 -2.22
N ALA A 134 23.64 1.02 -1.62
CA ALA A 134 23.73 0.80 -0.17
C ALA A 134 25.17 0.72 0.33
N ALA A 135 26.00 -0.06 -0.35
CA ALA A 135 27.41 -0.20 0.01
C ALA A 135 28.16 1.14 -0.09
N TYR A 136 27.93 1.91 -1.16
CA TYR A 136 28.57 3.21 -1.33
C TYR A 136 28.15 4.19 -0.24
N ALA A 137 26.85 4.33 0.05
CA ALA A 137 26.36 5.21 1.10
C ALA A 137 27.02 4.89 2.46
N PHE A 138 26.96 3.63 2.88
CA PHE A 138 27.56 3.18 4.14
C PHE A 138 29.09 3.39 4.24
N LEU A 139 29.81 3.27 3.12
CA LEU A 139 31.27 3.38 3.10
C LEU A 139 31.78 4.82 2.89
N HIS A 140 30.93 5.76 2.49
CA HIS A 140 31.33 7.12 2.14
C HIS A 140 30.91 8.19 3.15
N ASP A 141 29.91 7.91 3.99
CA ASP A 141 29.41 8.85 5.01
C ASP A 141 30.26 8.90 6.29
N ASP A 142 31.50 8.38 6.25
CA ASP A 142 32.39 8.20 7.40
C ASP A 142 31.81 7.33 8.54
N THR A 143 30.60 6.80 8.34
CA THR A 143 29.85 5.89 9.21
C THR A 143 30.64 4.62 9.52
N GLU A 144 31.48 4.16 8.60
CA GLU A 144 32.30 2.98 8.82
C GLU A 144 33.40 3.19 9.86
N LYS A 145 33.76 4.43 10.20
CA LYS A 145 34.85 4.73 11.15
C LYS A 145 34.53 4.31 12.58
N THR A 146 33.26 4.22 12.93
CA THR A 146 32.78 3.77 14.24
C THR A 146 32.31 2.31 14.23
N ALA A 147 32.36 1.65 13.06
CA ALA A 147 31.85 0.31 12.91
C ALA A 147 32.72 -0.74 13.61
N GLN A 148 32.08 -1.68 14.29
CA GLN A 148 32.71 -2.89 14.80
C GLN A 148 33.04 -3.81 13.62
N PHE A 149 34.29 -4.29 13.60
CA PHE A 149 34.82 -5.10 12.51
C PHE A 149 34.91 -6.57 12.92
N ASN A 150 34.21 -7.43 12.18
CA ASN A 150 34.29 -8.88 12.30
C ASN A 150 34.60 -9.49 10.92
N HIS A 151 35.44 -10.52 10.84
CA HIS A 151 35.87 -11.02 9.54
C HIS A 151 36.29 -12.49 9.56
N ALA A 152 36.31 -13.08 8.37
CA ALA A 152 36.98 -14.33 8.06
C ALA A 152 37.71 -14.21 6.70
N ASN A 153 38.32 -15.30 6.23
CA ASN A 153 39.12 -15.29 5.00
C ASN A 153 38.35 -14.84 3.75
N ASN A 154 37.03 -15.02 3.71
CA ASN A 154 36.18 -14.79 2.53
C ASN A 154 35.06 -13.77 2.75
N TRP A 155 34.90 -13.22 3.95
CA TRP A 155 33.85 -12.24 4.24
C TRP A 155 34.27 -11.28 5.36
N VAL A 156 33.60 -10.12 5.41
CA VAL A 156 33.71 -9.12 6.47
C VAL A 156 32.32 -8.62 6.86
N GLU A 157 32.13 -8.34 8.14
CA GLU A 157 30.96 -7.69 8.72
C GLU A 157 31.39 -6.36 9.34
N LEU A 158 30.64 -5.32 9.01
CA LEU A 158 30.80 -3.97 9.55
C LEU A 158 29.50 -3.62 10.27
N THR A 159 29.56 -3.49 11.59
CA THR A 159 28.39 -3.28 12.44
C THR A 159 28.42 -1.90 13.07
N GLN A 160 27.36 -1.12 12.91
CA GLN A 160 27.22 0.20 13.51
C GLN A 160 25.91 0.34 14.29
N ARG A 161 25.76 1.48 14.97
CA ARG A 161 24.48 1.95 15.51
C ARG A 161 24.10 3.22 14.76
N ASP A 162 22.83 3.32 14.38
CA ASP A 162 22.28 4.57 13.86
C ASP A 162 21.85 5.51 15.01
N ASP A 163 21.28 6.66 14.64
CA ASP A 163 20.81 7.68 15.58
C ASP A 163 19.63 7.20 16.46
N GLU A 164 18.96 6.12 16.08
CA GLU A 164 17.89 5.47 16.83
C GLU A 164 18.38 4.30 17.71
N GLU A 165 19.70 4.12 17.83
CA GLU A 165 20.35 3.01 18.54
C GLU A 165 20.07 1.62 17.94
N GLU A 166 19.57 1.55 16.70
CA GLU A 166 19.41 0.32 15.94
C GLU A 166 20.78 -0.22 15.54
N GLN A 167 21.05 -1.48 15.85
CA GLN A 167 22.31 -2.11 15.45
C GLN A 167 22.18 -2.67 14.03
N ILE A 168 22.88 -2.04 13.07
CA ILE A 168 22.88 -2.38 11.65
C ILE A 168 24.19 -3.09 11.30
N THR A 169 24.12 -4.23 10.60
CA THR A 169 25.31 -4.99 10.17
C THR A 169 25.32 -5.18 8.66
N TYR A 170 26.38 -4.67 8.01
CA TYR A 170 26.66 -4.86 6.59
C TYR A 170 27.64 -6.01 6.43
N ARG A 171 27.25 -7.04 5.68
CA ARG A 171 28.10 -8.19 5.39
C ARG A 171 28.54 -8.18 3.94
N PHE A 172 29.85 -8.23 3.72
CA PHE A 172 30.46 -8.30 2.41
C PHE A 172 31.17 -9.64 2.19
N THR A 173 31.06 -10.20 0.99
CA THR A 173 32.03 -11.20 0.51
C THR A 173 33.29 -10.49 0.02
N LEU A 174 34.44 -11.15 0.08
CA LEU A 174 35.73 -10.57 -0.37
C LEU A 174 36.22 -11.12 -1.72
N ASN A 175 35.70 -12.26 -2.16
CA ASN A 175 36.06 -12.90 -3.42
C ASN A 175 34.85 -13.60 -4.06
N PRO A 176 34.15 -12.96 -5.02
CA PRO A 176 34.29 -11.55 -5.40
C PRO A 176 33.83 -10.58 -4.29
N ILE A 177 34.28 -9.33 -4.35
CA ILE A 177 33.85 -8.26 -3.43
C ILE A 177 32.42 -7.89 -3.74
N ASN A 178 31.47 -8.15 -2.84
CA ASN A 178 30.05 -7.78 -2.99
C ASN A 178 29.40 -7.58 -1.62
N LEU A 179 28.35 -6.76 -1.54
CA LEU A 179 27.47 -6.69 -0.37
C LEU A 179 26.52 -7.89 -0.44
N SER A 180 26.59 -8.80 0.55
CA SER A 180 25.75 -10.00 0.58
C SER A 180 24.50 -9.83 1.42
N SER A 181 24.54 -9.01 2.47
CA SER A 181 23.37 -8.75 3.30
C SER A 181 23.51 -7.50 4.16
N ILE A 182 22.36 -6.93 4.54
CA ILE A 182 22.22 -5.95 5.61
C ILE A 182 21.27 -6.53 6.64
N SER A 183 21.60 -6.48 7.93
CA SER A 183 20.72 -6.95 9.01
C SER A 183 20.53 -5.90 10.10
N TYR A 184 19.32 -5.86 10.63
CA TYR A 184 18.84 -4.91 11.62
C TYR A 184 18.43 -5.70 12.87
N LYS A 185 19.13 -5.49 13.98
CA LYS A 185 19.00 -6.32 15.16
C LYS A 185 17.70 -6.10 15.93
N ASN A 186 17.30 -4.87 16.20
CA ASN A 186 16.17 -4.61 17.09
C ASN A 186 14.85 -4.73 16.33
N SER A 187 14.81 -4.35 15.05
CA SER A 187 13.68 -4.64 14.17
C SER A 187 13.58 -6.11 13.74
N ALA A 188 14.66 -6.88 13.97
CA ALA A 188 14.82 -8.25 13.54
C ALA A 188 14.57 -8.44 12.03
N SER A 189 14.99 -7.49 11.20
CA SER A 189 14.82 -7.54 9.74
C SER A 189 16.15 -7.73 9.03
N SER A 190 16.11 -8.21 7.78
CA SER A 190 17.31 -8.31 6.96
C SER A 190 17.01 -8.24 5.48
N THR A 191 17.97 -7.73 4.73
CA THR A 191 18.01 -7.73 3.27
C THR A 191 19.14 -8.64 2.82
N VAL A 192 18.87 -9.55 1.89
CA VAL A 192 19.85 -10.47 1.31
C VAL A 192 19.97 -10.21 -0.17
N PHE A 193 21.20 -10.02 -0.64
CA PHE A 193 21.51 -9.74 -2.04
C PHE A 193 22.02 -11.00 -2.72
N SER A 194 21.51 -11.27 -3.93
CA SER A 194 22.00 -12.35 -4.78
C SER A 194 23.46 -12.15 -5.21
N THR A 195 24.08 -13.20 -5.77
CA THR A 195 25.38 -13.05 -6.42
C THR A 195 25.25 -12.06 -7.58
N PRO A 196 26.06 -11.00 -7.63
CA PRO A 196 25.85 -9.95 -8.61
C PRO A 196 26.17 -10.37 -10.03
N GLN A 197 25.49 -9.68 -10.95
CA GLN A 197 25.67 -9.79 -12.38
C GLN A 197 26.42 -8.57 -12.90
N HIS A 198 27.08 -8.71 -14.04
CA HIS A 198 27.76 -7.61 -14.71
C HIS A 198 26.77 -6.84 -15.60
N SER A 199 26.72 -5.52 -15.45
CA SER A 199 26.12 -4.60 -16.42
C SER A 199 27.07 -3.43 -16.63
N HIS A 200 27.36 -3.15 -17.90
CA HIS A 200 28.32 -2.11 -18.27
C HIS A 200 29.67 -2.31 -17.55
N ASN A 201 30.15 -1.30 -16.82
CA ASN A 201 31.43 -1.29 -16.10
C ASN A 201 31.30 -1.57 -14.60
N PHE A 202 30.14 -2.03 -14.13
CA PHE A 202 29.90 -2.32 -12.71
C PHE A 202 29.09 -3.61 -12.50
N THR A 203 28.97 -4.01 -11.24
CA THR A 203 28.22 -5.19 -10.79
C THR A 203 27.07 -4.77 -9.91
N PHE A 204 25.96 -5.51 -9.96
CA PHE A 204 24.81 -5.30 -9.10
C PHE A 204 24.08 -6.63 -8.85
N ALA A 205 23.41 -6.73 -7.70
CA ALA A 205 22.59 -7.90 -7.37
C ALA A 205 21.34 -7.98 -8.26
N SER A 206 21.14 -9.10 -8.96
CA SER A 206 19.97 -9.30 -9.84
C SER A 206 18.67 -9.64 -9.10
N ALA A 207 18.78 -10.03 -7.84
CA ALA A 207 17.68 -10.29 -6.93
C ALA A 207 18.02 -9.85 -5.51
N VAL A 208 17.00 -9.37 -4.81
CA VAL A 208 17.04 -8.92 -3.41
C VAL A 208 15.88 -9.56 -2.66
N GLN A 209 16.12 -9.97 -1.42
CA GLN A 209 15.11 -10.59 -0.57
C GLN A 209 15.03 -9.87 0.77
N HIS A 210 13.83 -9.45 1.16
CA HIS A 210 13.58 -8.80 2.44
C HIS A 210 12.92 -9.79 3.40
N PHE A 211 13.45 -9.85 4.62
CA PHE A 211 12.97 -10.74 5.67
C PHE A 211 12.58 -9.93 6.90
N ASN A 212 11.49 -10.37 7.54
CA ASN A 212 11.18 -10.03 8.91
C ASN A 212 11.32 -11.31 9.75
N ASN A 213 12.22 -11.27 10.72
CA ASN A 213 12.79 -12.42 11.40
C ASN A 213 13.33 -13.43 10.36
N THR A 214 12.69 -14.59 10.26
CA THR A 214 13.01 -15.64 9.28
C THR A 214 11.97 -15.76 8.16
N THR A 215 10.97 -14.87 8.14
CA THR A 215 9.86 -14.89 7.18
C THR A 215 10.18 -13.97 6.01
N LEU A 216 10.28 -14.53 4.81
CA LEU A 216 10.40 -13.77 3.57
C LEU A 216 9.16 -12.87 3.40
N GLN A 217 9.37 -11.57 3.24
CA GLN A 217 8.31 -10.59 3.03
C GLN A 217 8.17 -10.24 1.54
N GLU A 218 9.30 -10.09 0.86
CA GLU A 218 9.34 -9.62 -0.52
C GLU A 218 10.56 -10.19 -1.25
N THR A 219 10.37 -10.49 -2.53
CA THR A 219 11.47 -10.78 -3.47
C THR A 219 11.44 -9.75 -4.58
N VAL A 220 12.58 -9.08 -4.78
CA VAL A 220 12.81 -8.11 -5.84
C VAL A 220 13.70 -8.73 -6.90
N HIS A 221 13.39 -8.46 -8.17
CA HIS A 221 14.17 -8.84 -9.33
C HIS A 221 14.59 -7.59 -10.11
N VAL A 222 15.87 -7.26 -10.04
CA VAL A 222 16.44 -6.11 -10.73
C VAL A 222 16.63 -6.46 -12.19
N THR A 223 15.84 -5.82 -13.06
CA THR A 223 15.82 -6.12 -14.50
C THR A 223 16.76 -5.22 -15.30
N ARG A 224 17.05 -4.02 -14.79
CA ARG A 224 17.93 -3.06 -15.44
C ARG A 224 18.61 -2.15 -14.44
N VAL A 225 19.91 -1.97 -14.62
CA VAL A 225 20.68 -0.84 -14.07
C VAL A 225 21.60 -0.34 -15.18
N ALA A 226 21.43 0.91 -15.60
CA ALA A 226 22.17 1.47 -16.73
C ALA A 226 22.40 2.98 -16.57
N PRO A 227 23.63 3.48 -16.84
CA PRO A 227 23.85 4.90 -17.02
C PRO A 227 22.99 5.46 -18.17
N ILE A 228 22.53 6.70 -18.04
CA ILE A 228 21.77 7.39 -19.11
C ILE A 228 22.42 8.73 -19.46
N THR A 229 22.21 9.21 -20.69
CA THR A 229 22.74 10.52 -21.11
C THR A 229 21.90 11.68 -20.60
N HIS A 230 20.58 11.47 -20.57
CA HIS A 230 19.56 12.39 -20.06
C HIS A 230 18.26 11.62 -19.82
N ILE A 231 17.37 12.18 -18.98
CA ILE A 231 15.98 11.77 -18.89
C ILE A 231 15.23 12.36 -20.10
N HIS A 232 14.46 11.55 -20.81
CA HIS A 232 13.63 12.03 -21.91
C HIS A 232 12.65 13.10 -21.41
N PRO A 233 12.54 14.28 -22.05
CA PRO A 233 11.68 15.36 -21.59
C PRO A 233 10.22 14.96 -21.36
N GLU A 234 9.68 14.09 -22.21
CA GLU A 234 8.30 13.58 -22.12
C GLU A 234 8.01 12.83 -20.81
N LEU A 235 9.03 12.24 -20.16
CA LEU A 235 8.87 11.59 -18.84
C LEU A 235 8.74 12.60 -17.70
N LEU A 236 9.25 13.81 -17.90
CA LEU A 236 9.24 14.90 -16.91
C LEU A 236 8.03 15.84 -17.09
N GLU A 237 7.21 15.62 -18.11
CA GLU A 237 6.04 16.43 -18.38
C GLU A 237 4.79 15.83 -17.74
N VAL A 238 3.94 16.71 -17.20
CA VAL A 238 2.59 16.32 -16.78
C VAL A 238 1.73 16.18 -18.04
N PRO A 239 1.02 15.05 -18.25
CA PRO A 239 0.24 14.85 -19.46
C PRO A 239 -0.88 15.88 -19.63
N GLN A 240 -1.21 16.20 -20.88
CA GLN A 240 -2.33 17.09 -21.19
C GLN A 240 -3.65 16.54 -20.60
N GLY A 241 -4.45 17.42 -20.00
CA GLY A 241 -5.74 17.07 -19.41
C GLY A 241 -5.68 16.72 -17.92
N TYR A 242 -4.49 16.68 -17.33
CA TYR A 242 -4.35 16.62 -15.87
C TYR A 242 -4.52 18.00 -15.22
N GLY A 243 -5.04 17.97 -14.00
CA GLY A 243 -5.44 19.13 -13.20
C GLY A 243 -6.88 19.00 -12.71
N PRO A 244 -7.30 19.81 -11.73
CA PRO A 244 -6.46 20.73 -10.95
C PRO A 244 -5.53 19.98 -9.97
N PHE A 245 -4.73 20.73 -9.21
CA PHE A 245 -4.05 20.17 -8.05
C PHE A 245 -5.07 19.86 -6.93
N ILE A 246 -4.84 18.76 -6.23
CA ILE A 246 -5.59 18.36 -5.05
C ILE A 246 -5.37 19.39 -3.94
N ASP A 247 -6.46 19.76 -3.28
CA ASP A 247 -6.43 20.45 -2.00
C ASP A 247 -6.09 19.45 -0.89
N ASP A 248 -4.84 19.49 -0.44
CA ASP A 248 -4.26 18.60 0.57
C ASP A 248 -4.52 19.06 2.01
N GLN A 249 -5.28 20.15 2.20
CA GLN A 249 -5.66 20.59 3.54
C GLN A 249 -6.44 19.50 4.25
N GLU A 250 -6.03 19.21 5.49
CA GLU A 250 -6.72 18.25 6.33
C GLU A 250 -8.16 18.71 6.57
N LYS A 251 -9.11 17.82 6.23
CA LYS A 251 -10.53 18.08 6.40
C LYS A 251 -11.03 17.37 7.64
N ASN A 252 -11.62 18.14 8.55
CA ASN A 252 -12.33 17.59 9.70
C ASN A 252 -13.48 16.68 9.25
N LEU A 253 -13.82 15.69 10.07
CA LEU A 253 -14.98 14.83 9.86
C LEU A 253 -16.24 15.66 9.59
N GLN A 254 -16.93 15.37 8.49
CA GLN A 254 -18.15 16.07 8.12
C GLN A 254 -19.37 15.16 8.22
N TRP A 255 -20.40 15.63 8.91
CA TRP A 255 -21.69 14.95 9.06
C TRP A 255 -22.71 15.52 8.08
N ALA A 256 -23.24 14.70 7.19
CA ALA A 256 -24.28 15.09 6.24
C ALA A 256 -25.44 14.08 6.27
N GLN A 257 -26.68 14.56 6.33
CA GLN A 257 -27.82 13.69 6.08
C GLN A 257 -28.00 13.52 4.57
N ILE A 258 -27.98 12.28 4.07
CA ILE A 258 -28.09 11.99 2.63
C ILE A 258 -29.42 11.36 2.24
N ALA A 259 -30.17 10.83 3.22
CA ALA A 259 -31.55 10.38 3.07
C ALA A 259 -32.27 10.42 4.44
N PRO A 260 -33.60 10.22 4.50
CA PRO A 260 -34.29 10.02 5.77
C PRO A 260 -33.61 8.93 6.60
N LYS A 261 -33.16 9.28 7.82
CA LYS A 261 -32.47 8.38 8.76
C LYS A 261 -31.14 7.79 8.27
N ILE A 262 -30.56 8.31 7.18
CA ILE A 262 -29.25 7.88 6.65
C ILE A 262 -28.32 9.09 6.62
N TYR A 263 -27.19 8.96 7.31
CA TYR A 263 -26.18 9.98 7.46
C TYR A 263 -24.84 9.49 6.93
N LEU A 264 -24.08 10.40 6.34
CA LEU A 264 -22.73 10.21 5.83
C LEU A 264 -21.75 10.95 6.73
N ILE A 265 -20.68 10.26 7.10
CA ILE A 265 -19.48 10.83 7.72
C ILE A 265 -18.38 10.83 6.65
N ASN A 266 -18.02 12.02 6.18
CA ASN A 266 -16.95 12.23 5.21
C ASN A 266 -15.61 12.48 5.90
N TYR A 267 -14.54 12.33 5.11
CA TYR A 267 -13.15 12.62 5.49
C TYR A 267 -12.65 11.77 6.67
N VAL A 268 -13.23 10.58 6.84
CA VAL A 268 -12.76 9.62 7.82
C VAL A 268 -11.34 9.19 7.42
N ALA A 269 -10.34 9.52 8.24
CA ALA A 269 -8.93 9.39 7.86
C ALA A 269 -8.60 10.03 6.49
N GLY A 270 -9.19 11.20 6.21
CA GLY A 270 -8.94 12.00 5.01
C GLY A 270 -9.78 11.58 3.80
N ASN A 271 -9.79 10.30 3.43
CA ASN A 271 -10.40 9.85 2.17
C ASN A 271 -11.45 8.74 2.30
N ARG A 272 -11.89 8.36 3.50
CA ARG A 272 -12.91 7.32 3.67
C ARG A 272 -14.27 7.87 4.07
N HIS A 273 -15.27 7.04 3.85
CA HIS A 273 -16.68 7.32 4.13
C HIS A 273 -17.27 6.26 5.05
N VAL A 274 -18.08 6.72 6.00
CA VAL A 274 -18.87 5.86 6.88
C VAL A 274 -20.33 6.28 6.77
N LEU A 275 -21.24 5.33 6.62
CA LEU A 275 -22.67 5.63 6.75
C LEU A 275 -23.19 5.27 8.13
N VAL A 276 -24.21 6.00 8.58
CA VAL A 276 -24.92 5.74 9.82
C VAL A 276 -26.41 5.72 9.49
N GLN A 277 -27.08 4.63 9.86
CA GLN A 277 -28.52 4.49 9.70
C GLN A 277 -29.18 4.39 11.08
N GLU A 278 -30.31 5.06 11.27
CA GLU A 278 -31.17 4.78 12.41
C GLU A 278 -32.00 3.51 12.18
N ASN A 279 -31.96 2.61 13.16
CA ASN A 279 -32.73 1.36 13.18
C ASN A 279 -33.54 1.28 14.50
N PRO A 280 -34.45 0.29 14.66
CA PRO A 280 -35.26 0.15 15.88
C PRO A 280 -34.45 -0.07 17.17
N GLU A 281 -33.23 -0.62 17.09
CA GLU A 281 -32.33 -0.89 18.21
C GLU A 281 -31.37 0.27 18.54
N GLY A 282 -31.38 1.34 17.73
CA GLY A 282 -30.43 2.45 17.82
C GLY A 282 -29.86 2.84 16.46
N LEU A 283 -28.57 2.60 16.26
CA LEU A 283 -27.83 2.97 15.04
C LEU A 283 -27.04 1.78 14.47
N THR A 284 -27.04 1.63 13.15
CA THR A 284 -26.10 0.79 12.40
C THR A 284 -25.04 1.68 11.77
N VAL A 285 -23.77 1.37 12.01
CA VAL A 285 -22.62 1.98 11.32
C VAL A 285 -22.22 1.10 10.15
N PHE A 286 -21.99 1.66 8.96
CA PHE A 286 -21.57 0.94 7.76
C PHE A 286 -20.16 1.38 7.38
N GLY A 287 -19.23 0.43 7.41
CA GLY A 287 -17.79 0.67 7.26
C GLY A 287 -17.14 0.99 8.60
N ALA A 288 -16.30 0.09 9.10
CA ALA A 288 -15.39 0.42 10.19
C ALA A 288 -14.13 1.06 9.61
N PRO A 289 -13.57 2.10 10.26
CA PRO A 289 -12.27 2.65 9.87
C PRO A 289 -11.11 1.64 10.00
N SER A 290 -9.97 1.98 9.42
CA SER A 290 -8.78 1.12 9.40
C SER A 290 -8.03 1.01 10.74
N SER A 291 -8.39 1.83 11.75
CA SER A 291 -7.74 1.81 13.06
C SER A 291 -8.72 2.11 14.20
N ARG A 292 -8.34 1.68 15.42
CA ARG A 292 -9.11 1.93 16.64
C ARG A 292 -9.34 3.43 16.84
N ASP A 293 -8.28 4.23 16.74
CA ASP A 293 -8.36 5.67 17.04
C ASP A 293 -9.30 6.40 16.10
N VAL A 294 -9.29 6.05 14.81
CA VAL A 294 -10.24 6.65 13.85
C VAL A 294 -11.66 6.16 14.12
N SER A 295 -11.86 4.90 14.50
CA SER A 295 -13.17 4.42 14.96
C SER A 295 -13.67 5.17 16.19
N GLU A 296 -12.81 5.49 17.16
CA GLU A 296 -13.19 6.28 18.34
C GLU A 296 -13.64 7.69 17.96
N GLN A 297 -12.97 8.34 16.99
CA GLN A 297 -13.38 9.65 16.48
C GLN A 297 -14.76 9.59 15.81
N VAL A 298 -15.02 8.53 15.02
CA VAL A 298 -16.32 8.29 14.39
C VAL A 298 -17.41 8.06 15.44
N ILE A 299 -17.16 7.21 16.44
CA ILE A 299 -18.09 6.95 17.56
C ILE A 299 -18.40 8.24 18.32
N ALA A 300 -17.38 9.04 18.65
CA ALA A 300 -17.56 10.30 19.34
C ALA A 300 -18.40 11.30 18.53
N LEU A 301 -18.18 11.39 17.21
CA LEU A 301 -19.00 12.23 16.34
C LEU A 301 -20.46 11.77 16.31
N ILE A 302 -20.70 10.46 16.20
CA ILE A 302 -22.05 9.86 16.23
C ILE A 302 -22.75 10.22 17.55
N GLN A 303 -22.09 10.00 18.68
CA GLN A 303 -22.63 10.31 20.01
C GLN A 303 -22.93 11.81 20.16
N LYS A 304 -22.10 12.69 19.60
CA LYS A 304 -22.35 14.14 19.58
C LYS A 304 -23.59 14.51 18.75
N LYS A 305 -23.80 13.83 17.61
CA LYS A 305 -24.89 14.14 16.66
C LYS A 305 -26.21 13.49 17.03
N LEU A 306 -26.18 12.30 17.61
CA LEU A 306 -27.34 11.49 17.97
C LEU A 306 -27.21 10.94 19.41
N PRO A 307 -27.12 11.80 20.45
CA PRO A 307 -26.74 11.41 21.81
C PRO A 307 -27.68 10.42 22.50
N GLN A 308 -28.93 10.33 22.04
CA GLN A 308 -29.96 9.46 22.64
C GLN A 308 -30.07 8.10 21.94
N LYS A 309 -29.25 7.84 20.90
CA LYS A 309 -29.33 6.60 20.10
C LYS A 309 -28.01 5.83 20.24
N PRO A 310 -28.01 4.64 20.86
CA PRO A 310 -26.81 3.84 20.97
C PRO A 310 -26.41 3.27 19.59
N ILE A 311 -25.13 3.05 19.38
CA ILE A 311 -24.65 2.22 18.25
C ILE A 311 -24.91 0.77 18.64
N SER A 312 -25.85 0.11 17.95
CA SER A 312 -26.23 -1.28 18.22
C SER A 312 -25.50 -2.26 17.30
N GLN A 313 -25.19 -1.83 16.08
CA GLN A 313 -24.63 -2.67 15.03
C GLN A 313 -23.51 -1.94 14.26
N VAL A 314 -22.51 -2.70 13.80
CA VAL A 314 -21.51 -2.26 12.82
C VAL A 314 -21.45 -3.27 11.69
N TYR A 315 -21.66 -2.81 10.47
CA TYR A 315 -21.52 -3.57 9.24
C TYR A 315 -20.14 -3.31 8.61
N ILE A 316 -19.47 -4.37 8.19
CA ILE A 316 -18.29 -4.28 7.32
C ILE A 316 -18.51 -5.12 6.07
N THR A 317 -17.92 -4.67 4.97
CA THR A 317 -18.16 -5.25 3.64
C THR A 317 -17.41 -6.57 3.46
N HIS A 318 -16.17 -6.66 3.96
CA HIS A 318 -15.31 -7.84 3.87
C HIS A 318 -14.13 -7.81 4.87
N GLY A 319 -13.35 -8.89 4.91
CA GLY A 319 -12.26 -9.13 5.86
C GLY A 319 -10.89 -8.58 5.47
N HIS A 320 -10.81 -7.49 4.70
CA HIS A 320 -9.53 -6.79 4.46
C HIS A 320 -9.13 -5.93 5.65
N SER A 321 -7.82 -5.80 5.88
CA SER A 321 -7.25 -5.19 7.10
C SER A 321 -7.65 -3.73 7.30
N ASP A 322 -7.89 -2.98 6.23
CA ASP A 322 -8.32 -1.60 6.25
C ASP A 322 -9.84 -1.43 6.45
N HIS A 323 -10.64 -2.46 6.18
CA HIS A 323 -12.09 -2.51 6.47
C HIS A 323 -12.41 -3.06 7.87
N MET A 324 -11.48 -3.83 8.46
CA MET A 324 -11.69 -4.46 9.77
C MET A 324 -10.74 -3.95 10.87
N GLY A 325 -9.72 -3.17 10.53
CA GLY A 325 -8.64 -2.79 11.44
C GLY A 325 -9.09 -1.99 12.67
N GLY A 326 -10.21 -1.25 12.56
CA GLY A 326 -10.80 -0.47 13.64
C GLY A 326 -11.91 -1.16 14.42
N LEU A 327 -12.18 -2.45 14.20
CA LEU A 327 -13.30 -3.15 14.83
C LEU A 327 -13.18 -3.33 16.34
N ALA A 328 -11.96 -3.27 16.91
CA ALA A 328 -11.77 -3.40 18.35
C ALA A 328 -12.56 -2.35 19.14
N ALA A 329 -12.70 -1.13 18.60
CA ALA A 329 -13.53 -0.08 19.20
C ALA A 329 -15.01 -0.49 19.31
N TYR A 330 -15.52 -1.32 18.40
CA TYR A 330 -16.92 -1.74 18.43
C TYR A 330 -17.11 -3.06 19.19
N GLY A 331 -16.30 -4.08 18.86
CA GLY A 331 -16.42 -5.43 19.41
C GLY A 331 -16.23 -5.50 20.91
N GLU A 332 -15.29 -4.75 21.48
CA GLU A 332 -15.06 -4.69 22.94
C GLU A 332 -16.22 -4.03 23.69
N ARG A 333 -17.01 -3.17 23.03
CA ARG A 333 -18.22 -2.54 23.59
C ARG A 333 -19.44 -3.45 23.50
N GLY A 334 -19.30 -4.67 23.00
CA GLY A 334 -20.42 -5.59 22.79
C GLY A 334 -21.39 -5.15 21.69
N ILE A 335 -20.96 -4.27 20.78
CA ILE A 335 -21.70 -3.89 19.58
C ILE A 335 -21.72 -5.09 18.63
N THR A 336 -22.86 -5.35 17.99
CA THR A 336 -23.00 -6.51 17.10
C THR A 336 -22.34 -6.24 15.75
N LEU A 337 -21.39 -7.09 15.35
CA LEU A 337 -20.78 -7.05 14.03
C LEU A 337 -21.64 -7.81 13.02
N VAL A 338 -22.13 -7.11 12.00
CA VAL A 338 -22.96 -7.64 10.93
C VAL A 338 -22.08 -7.88 9.70
N VAL A 339 -21.79 -9.14 9.38
CA VAL A 339 -20.72 -9.49 8.43
C VAL A 339 -20.88 -10.94 7.95
N ASP A 340 -20.33 -11.30 6.80
CA ASP A 340 -20.39 -12.67 6.27
C ASP A 340 -19.50 -13.66 7.06
N SER A 341 -19.71 -14.96 6.85
CA SER A 341 -19.00 -16.01 7.60
C SER A 341 -17.51 -16.12 7.29
N HIS A 342 -17.07 -15.81 6.05
CA HIS A 342 -15.66 -15.79 5.67
C HIS A 342 -14.94 -14.64 6.37
N SER A 343 -15.50 -13.44 6.32
CA SER A 343 -14.91 -12.28 7.00
C SER A 343 -14.93 -12.42 8.52
N ILE A 344 -15.93 -13.08 9.13
CA ILE A 344 -15.86 -13.45 10.56
C ILE A 344 -14.62 -14.30 10.87
N ALA A 345 -14.27 -15.25 10.00
CA ALA A 345 -13.07 -16.06 10.19
C ALA A 345 -11.79 -15.21 10.01
N ALA A 346 -11.76 -14.30 9.05
CA ALA A 346 -10.65 -13.36 8.86
C ALA A 346 -10.45 -12.48 10.10
N ILE A 347 -11.54 -11.91 10.65
CA ILE A 347 -11.54 -11.11 11.87
C ILE A 347 -10.96 -11.93 13.04
N LYS A 348 -11.46 -13.13 13.28
CA LYS A 348 -10.95 -13.98 14.36
C LYS A 348 -9.47 -14.37 14.20
N ALA A 349 -8.96 -14.40 12.97
CA ALA A 349 -7.56 -14.69 12.67
C ALA A 349 -6.64 -13.46 12.66
N TYR A 350 -7.19 -12.24 12.67
CA TYR A 350 -6.41 -11.03 12.50
C TYR A 350 -5.54 -10.73 13.73
N PRO A 351 -4.21 -10.58 13.60
CA PRO A 351 -3.30 -10.52 14.75
C PRO A 351 -3.64 -9.46 15.80
N LYS A 352 -4.18 -8.30 15.39
CA LYS A 352 -4.50 -7.21 16.33
C LYS A 352 -5.57 -7.58 17.36
N PHE A 353 -6.48 -8.51 17.03
CA PHE A 353 -7.58 -8.89 17.92
C PHE A 353 -7.89 -10.39 17.97
N SER A 354 -7.01 -11.24 17.43
CA SER A 354 -7.18 -12.70 17.40
C SER A 354 -7.35 -13.33 18.79
N GLN A 355 -6.76 -12.71 19.82
CA GLN A 355 -6.83 -13.18 21.20
C GLN A 355 -8.20 -12.99 21.87
N TYR A 356 -9.03 -12.05 21.38
CA TYR A 356 -10.27 -11.66 22.06
C TYR A 356 -11.50 -11.52 21.14
N ALA A 357 -11.31 -11.49 19.82
CA ALA A 357 -12.41 -11.40 18.85
C ALA A 357 -13.35 -12.61 18.88
N ALA A 358 -12.94 -13.74 19.44
CA ALA A 358 -13.81 -14.90 19.66
C ALA A 358 -15.01 -14.58 20.58
N ASN A 359 -14.86 -13.60 21.49
CA ASN A 359 -15.89 -13.19 22.45
C ASN A 359 -16.81 -12.08 21.92
N TRP A 360 -16.55 -11.55 20.72
CA TRP A 360 -17.39 -10.52 20.13
C TRP A 360 -18.72 -11.08 19.62
N ARG A 361 -19.71 -10.20 19.49
CA ARG A 361 -21.05 -10.55 19.00
C ARG A 361 -21.08 -10.43 17.48
N PHE A 362 -21.38 -11.52 16.80
CA PHE A 362 -21.52 -11.55 15.35
C PHE A 362 -22.95 -11.87 14.93
N LYS A 363 -23.43 -11.20 13.90
CA LYS A 363 -24.63 -11.53 13.15
C LYS A 363 -24.21 -11.86 11.73
N THR A 364 -24.18 -13.15 11.42
CA THR A 364 -23.77 -13.64 10.11
C THR A 364 -24.75 -13.20 9.03
N LEU A 365 -24.24 -12.54 7.99
CA LEU A 365 -25.02 -12.15 6.81
C LEU A 365 -25.09 -13.27 5.77
N THR A 366 -26.23 -13.35 5.08
CA THR A 366 -26.41 -14.20 3.90
C THR A 366 -26.86 -13.38 2.70
N HIS A 367 -26.58 -13.90 1.49
CA HIS A 367 -26.94 -13.23 0.23
C HIS A 367 -28.44 -12.92 0.15
N GLY A 368 -28.79 -11.68 -0.14
CA GLY A 368 -30.17 -11.21 -0.30
C GLY A 368 -30.92 -10.95 1.02
N GLN A 369 -30.25 -11.14 2.17
CA GLN A 369 -30.86 -10.89 3.48
C GLN A 369 -31.24 -9.42 3.63
N THR A 370 -32.41 -9.16 4.23
CA THR A 370 -32.87 -7.80 4.53
C THR A 370 -32.96 -7.61 6.04
N LEU A 371 -32.38 -6.53 6.55
CA LEU A 371 -32.43 -6.10 7.95
C LEU A 371 -32.72 -4.60 7.99
N ASP A 372 -33.73 -4.18 8.74
CA ASP A 372 -34.03 -2.76 9.02
C ASP A 372 -34.10 -1.87 7.77
N GLY A 373 -34.68 -2.37 6.66
CA GLY A 373 -34.81 -1.62 5.40
C GLY A 373 -33.56 -1.64 4.50
N VAL A 374 -32.53 -2.38 4.90
CA VAL A 374 -31.29 -2.58 4.12
C VAL A 374 -31.22 -4.01 3.64
N LYS A 375 -31.02 -4.19 2.33
CA LYS A 375 -30.76 -5.48 1.71
C LYS A 375 -29.26 -5.65 1.50
N TYR A 376 -28.72 -6.80 1.90
CA TYR A 376 -27.30 -7.12 1.78
C TYR A 376 -27.11 -8.11 0.65
N TYR A 377 -26.16 -7.82 -0.24
CA TYR A 377 -25.82 -8.68 -1.36
C TYR A 377 -24.37 -9.13 -1.21
N LEU A 378 -24.15 -10.43 -1.43
CA LEU A 378 -22.84 -11.09 -1.33
C LEU A 378 -22.53 -11.74 -2.67
N PRO A 379 -22.25 -10.98 -3.74
CA PRO A 379 -21.88 -11.56 -5.03
C PRO A 379 -20.50 -12.22 -4.92
N LYS A 380 -20.33 -13.37 -5.59
CA LYS A 380 -18.98 -13.91 -5.81
C LYS A 380 -18.21 -12.93 -6.69
N ASN A 381 -16.96 -12.69 -6.35
CA ASN A 381 -16.11 -11.74 -7.03
C ASN A 381 -14.63 -12.12 -6.89
N SER A 382 -13.79 -11.42 -7.63
CA SER A 382 -12.35 -11.64 -7.76
C SER A 382 -11.50 -10.90 -6.73
N HIS A 383 -12.06 -9.94 -5.98
CA HIS A 383 -11.32 -9.12 -5.01
C HIS A 383 -11.24 -9.74 -3.62
N ALA A 384 -12.38 -10.12 -3.05
CA ALA A 384 -12.46 -10.70 -1.71
C ALA A 384 -13.63 -11.66 -1.53
N HIS A 385 -13.32 -12.85 -1.03
CA HIS A 385 -14.30 -13.83 -0.57
C HIS A 385 -15.16 -13.21 0.55
N GLY A 386 -16.48 -13.37 0.42
CA GLY A 386 -17.42 -12.82 1.39
C GLY A 386 -17.73 -11.34 1.21
N GLN A 387 -17.08 -10.64 0.26
CA GLN A 387 -17.35 -9.24 0.02
C GLN A 387 -18.81 -8.98 -0.32
N SER A 388 -19.33 -7.98 0.36
CA SER A 388 -20.73 -7.65 0.38
C SER A 388 -20.94 -6.16 0.21
N PHE A 389 -22.14 -5.78 -0.23
CA PHE A 389 -22.60 -4.40 -0.23
C PHE A 389 -23.97 -4.29 0.42
N ALA A 390 -24.25 -3.10 0.97
CA ALA A 390 -25.52 -2.76 1.57
C ALA A 390 -26.35 -1.88 0.61
N TYR A 391 -27.61 -2.25 0.38
CA TYR A 391 -28.57 -1.53 -0.46
C TYR A 391 -29.74 -1.02 0.38
N PHE A 392 -29.82 0.30 0.54
CA PHE A 392 -30.87 0.98 1.30
C PHE A 392 -32.11 1.16 0.42
N ILE A 393 -33.07 0.24 0.57
CA ILE A 393 -34.17 0.02 -0.39
C ILE A 393 -34.95 1.31 -0.71
N ASP A 394 -35.40 2.02 0.32
CA ASP A 394 -36.27 3.20 0.15
C ASP A 394 -35.54 4.37 -0.49
N SER A 395 -34.27 4.55 -0.15
CA SER A 395 -33.44 5.66 -0.63
C SER A 395 -32.71 5.35 -1.94
N GLN A 396 -32.67 4.07 -2.35
CA GLN A 396 -31.95 3.58 -3.52
C GLN A 396 -30.44 3.88 -3.46
N ILE A 397 -29.87 3.90 -2.26
CA ILE A 397 -28.43 4.13 -2.02
C ILE A 397 -27.73 2.78 -1.86
N ILE A 398 -26.54 2.65 -2.45
CA ILE A 398 -25.65 1.50 -2.24
C ILE A 398 -24.42 1.96 -1.45
N TYR A 399 -24.01 1.18 -0.45
CA TYR A 399 -22.69 1.28 0.16
C TYR A 399 -21.85 0.06 -0.24
N GLN A 400 -20.83 0.28 -1.08
CA GLN A 400 -20.23 -0.79 -1.90
C GLN A 400 -18.93 -1.41 -1.32
N GLY A 401 -18.20 -0.72 -0.45
CA GLY A 401 -16.87 -1.20 -0.05
C GLY A 401 -15.82 -0.94 -1.14
N ASP A 402 -15.25 -2.03 -1.69
CA ASP A 402 -14.16 -2.05 -2.68
C ASP A 402 -14.57 -2.80 -3.96
N PHE A 403 -15.84 -2.75 -4.33
CA PHE A 403 -16.36 -3.22 -5.62
C PHE A 403 -16.14 -2.22 -6.77
N LEU A 404 -15.96 -0.93 -6.48
CA LEU A 404 -15.93 0.11 -7.51
C LEU A 404 -14.97 1.24 -7.14
N GLU A 405 -14.00 1.53 -8.02
CA GLU A 405 -12.98 2.55 -7.85
C GLU A 405 -13.13 3.67 -8.87
N ILE A 406 -14.12 4.52 -8.65
CA ILE A 406 -14.31 5.76 -9.42
C ILE A 406 -13.82 6.93 -8.56
N PRO A 407 -12.92 7.79 -9.08
CA PRO A 407 -12.36 8.91 -8.33
C PRO A 407 -13.44 9.92 -7.95
N PHE A 408 -13.19 10.74 -6.93
CA PHE A 408 -14.23 11.62 -6.35
C PHE A 408 -14.80 12.66 -7.33
N ASP A 409 -14.07 12.99 -8.38
CA ASP A 409 -14.49 13.92 -9.43
C ASP A 409 -15.36 13.24 -10.52
N ASN A 410 -15.63 11.94 -10.38
CA ASN A 410 -16.33 11.10 -11.35
C ASN A 410 -15.70 11.09 -12.74
N THR A 411 -14.40 11.42 -12.87
CA THR A 411 -13.65 11.12 -14.09
C THR A 411 -13.59 9.62 -14.31
N LEU A 412 -13.62 9.19 -15.57
CA LEU A 412 -13.66 7.76 -15.91
C LEU A 412 -12.24 7.18 -15.87
N PRO A 413 -11.97 6.18 -15.02
CA PRO A 413 -10.70 5.48 -15.03
C PRO A 413 -10.40 4.82 -16.39
N THR A 414 -9.13 4.78 -16.77
CA THR A 414 -8.67 4.19 -18.04
C THR A 414 -8.38 2.69 -17.96
N HIS A 415 -8.44 2.11 -16.78
CA HIS A 415 -8.44 0.66 -16.54
C HIS A 415 -9.74 0.29 -15.83
N MET A 416 -10.27 -0.90 -16.10
CA MET A 416 -11.40 -1.48 -15.36
C MET A 416 -10.97 -2.81 -14.77
N ALA A 417 -11.02 -2.90 -13.45
CA ALA A 417 -10.67 -4.11 -12.73
C ALA A 417 -11.77 -5.18 -12.90
N ASP A 418 -11.40 -6.45 -12.74
CA ASP A 418 -12.30 -7.58 -12.94
C ASP A 418 -13.47 -7.52 -11.95
N VAL A 419 -13.19 -7.15 -10.69
CA VAL A 419 -14.21 -6.98 -9.64
C VAL A 419 -15.22 -5.88 -9.95
N GLU A 420 -14.79 -4.80 -10.59
CA GLU A 420 -15.67 -3.68 -10.95
C GLU A 420 -16.64 -4.10 -12.04
N LYS A 421 -16.14 -4.82 -13.04
CA LYS A 421 -16.97 -5.41 -14.08
C LYS A 421 -17.97 -6.40 -13.49
N GLU A 422 -17.50 -7.32 -12.64
CA GLU A 422 -18.35 -8.31 -11.95
C GLU A 422 -19.47 -7.63 -11.15
N PHE A 423 -19.15 -6.55 -10.42
CA PHE A 423 -20.12 -5.80 -9.66
C PHE A 423 -21.17 -5.12 -10.54
N ILE A 424 -20.74 -4.42 -11.61
CA ILE A 424 -21.68 -3.74 -12.52
C ILE A 424 -22.60 -4.74 -13.23
N GLU A 425 -22.06 -5.88 -13.68
CA GLU A 425 -22.84 -6.96 -14.29
C GLU A 425 -23.79 -7.61 -13.28
N PHE A 426 -23.39 -7.72 -12.01
CA PHE A 426 -24.26 -8.15 -10.93
C PHE A 426 -25.44 -7.18 -10.74
N LEU A 427 -25.19 -5.87 -10.63
CA LEU A 427 -26.26 -4.87 -10.50
C LEU A 427 -27.26 -4.94 -11.67
N LYS A 428 -26.75 -5.10 -12.90
CA LYS A 428 -27.57 -5.23 -14.12
C LYS A 428 -28.39 -6.51 -14.14
N SER A 429 -27.80 -7.64 -13.79
CA SER A 429 -28.49 -8.94 -13.79
C SER A 429 -29.58 -9.04 -12.71
N GLU A 430 -29.32 -8.50 -11.52
CA GLU A 430 -30.29 -8.39 -10.44
C GLU A 430 -31.31 -7.25 -10.63
N LYS A 431 -31.12 -6.41 -11.65
CA LYS A 431 -31.95 -5.23 -11.94
C LYS A 431 -32.09 -4.31 -10.73
N ILE A 432 -31.00 -4.11 -10.01
CA ILE A 432 -30.98 -3.25 -8.82
C ILE A 432 -31.07 -1.80 -9.29
N VAL A 433 -32.15 -1.12 -8.91
CA VAL A 433 -32.33 0.31 -9.17
C VAL A 433 -31.66 1.09 -8.04
N TYR A 434 -30.70 1.94 -8.37
CA TYR A 434 -30.02 2.80 -7.42
C TYR A 434 -29.96 4.23 -7.97
N ASN A 435 -29.81 5.23 -7.09
CA ASN A 435 -29.60 6.63 -7.47
C ASN A 435 -28.20 7.14 -7.08
N ARG A 436 -27.52 6.43 -6.17
CA ARG A 436 -26.22 6.81 -5.62
C ARG A 436 -25.49 5.59 -5.09
N ILE A 437 -24.21 5.48 -5.42
CA ILE A 437 -23.26 4.58 -4.79
C ILE A 437 -22.33 5.42 -3.91
N VAL A 438 -22.14 4.97 -2.67
CA VAL A 438 -21.17 5.46 -1.69
C VAL A 438 -20.05 4.40 -1.60
N ALA A 439 -18.85 4.75 -2.05
CA ALA A 439 -17.68 3.91 -1.85
C ALA A 439 -17.14 4.03 -0.42
N HIS A 440 -16.43 3.01 0.06
CA HIS A 440 -15.69 3.14 1.32
C HIS A 440 -14.54 4.14 1.17
N HIS A 441 -13.88 4.13 0.01
CA HIS A 441 -12.78 5.03 -0.33
C HIS A 441 -13.21 6.12 -1.32
N ARG A 442 -12.66 7.32 -1.14
CA ARG A 442 -12.60 8.45 -2.08
C ARG A 442 -13.96 9.03 -2.47
N ASN A 443 -14.79 8.31 -3.19
CA ASN A 443 -16.00 8.83 -3.82
C ASN A 443 -17.28 8.35 -3.13
N ASN A 444 -17.99 9.27 -2.48
CA ASN A 444 -19.29 8.97 -1.87
C ASN A 444 -20.49 9.28 -2.78
N ASN A 445 -20.30 9.72 -4.02
CA ASN A 445 -21.36 10.24 -4.87
C ASN A 445 -21.20 9.81 -6.34
N ILE A 446 -21.25 8.49 -6.55
CA ILE A 446 -21.21 7.88 -7.87
C ILE A 446 -22.67 7.68 -8.34
N SER A 447 -23.03 8.23 -9.50
CA SER A 447 -24.37 8.09 -10.07
C SER A 447 -24.47 6.91 -11.04
N PRO A 448 -25.68 6.38 -11.32
CA PRO A 448 -25.87 5.34 -12.33
C PRO A 448 -25.32 5.72 -13.70
N GLU A 449 -25.44 7.00 -14.09
CA GLU A 449 -24.92 7.50 -15.37
C GLU A 449 -23.39 7.39 -15.45
N VAL A 450 -22.69 7.68 -14.35
CA VAL A 450 -21.23 7.53 -14.26
C VAL A 450 -20.84 6.06 -14.35
N VAL A 451 -21.55 5.17 -13.64
CA VAL A 451 -21.30 3.72 -13.71
C VAL A 451 -21.52 3.18 -15.13
N ASP A 452 -22.60 3.58 -15.79
CA ASP A 452 -22.87 3.16 -17.15
C ASP A 452 -21.85 3.75 -18.14
N ALA A 453 -21.47 5.02 -18.01
CA ALA A 453 -20.44 5.62 -18.84
C ALA A 453 -19.09 4.90 -18.68
N TYR A 454 -18.71 4.56 -17.45
CA TYR A 454 -17.52 3.77 -17.15
C TYR A 454 -17.58 2.39 -17.82
N TYR A 455 -18.67 1.64 -17.63
CA TYR A 455 -18.86 0.34 -18.27
C TYR A 455 -18.81 0.43 -19.81
N GLN A 456 -19.43 1.44 -20.41
CA GLN A 456 -19.41 1.63 -21.86
C GLN A 456 -18.04 2.04 -22.40
N ALA A 457 -17.24 2.80 -21.65
CA ALA A 457 -15.87 3.15 -22.07
C ALA A 457 -14.98 1.91 -22.26
N HIS A 458 -15.24 0.84 -21.49
CA HIS A 458 -14.45 -0.40 -21.49
C HIS A 458 -15.08 -1.55 -22.29
N HIS A 459 -16.41 -1.56 -22.46
CA HIS A 459 -17.14 -2.66 -23.12
C HIS A 459 -18.06 -2.21 -24.25
N GLY A 460 -18.16 -0.92 -24.52
CA GLY A 460 -18.88 -0.39 -25.67
C GLY A 460 -18.21 -0.87 -26.96
N LYS A 461 -19.01 -1.32 -27.92
CA LYS A 461 -18.48 -1.57 -29.27
C LYS A 461 -17.97 -0.26 -29.82
N VAL A 462 -16.67 -0.14 -30.07
CA VAL A 462 -16.13 0.91 -30.93
C VAL A 462 -16.78 0.72 -32.29
N SER A 463 -17.83 1.49 -32.59
CA SER A 463 -18.28 1.60 -33.97
C SER A 463 -17.11 2.22 -34.72
N LYS A 464 -16.37 1.40 -35.47
CA LYS A 464 -15.43 1.90 -36.47
C LYS A 464 -16.20 2.87 -37.36
N LYS A 465 -15.96 4.16 -37.20
CA LYS A 465 -16.33 5.17 -38.19
C LYS A 465 -15.24 5.23 -39.23
#